data_AF-W5YWZ7-F1
#
_entry.id   AF-W5YWZ7-F1
#
_cell.length_a   1.000
_cell.length_b   1.000
_cell.length_c   1.000
_cell.angle_alpha   90.00
_cell.angle_beta   90.00
_cell.angle_gamma   90.00
#
_symmetry.space_group_name_H-M   'P 1'
#
loop_
_entity.id
_entity.type
_entity.pdbx_description
1 polymer ?
#
loop_
_entity_poly.entity_id
_entity_poly.type
_entity_poly.pdbx_seq_one_letter_code
_entity_poly.pdbx_strand_id
1 'polypeptide(L)'
;MPTLGPIHPIALTGADLLNTPARQSLISKIKRLVSATDVVWNRHYLYAIQQFAELAQNLPASEIHHHSEQGGLIDHTLEALHAGVRISHGYILPPNAEPENIGPSADRWRFGAFIAILAHDLGKIVTDLEVVYRAPNTTFQQWFPWYGNLPAGVEYQFRFRKKIENTRLAKTLHEKSGMSLLPRLLTPEATKWLFSDMELVSQLFSTVSHSTFGGHVIAEIVSTADGASVSKNLGANTGKKADHSLAVPLHEKLVVSLRKLVADGDLIRNKPGAALWVTDECTWVVSKATIEAVRAQLLNEGHSGIPKSVVTIFGILKDHECIVATPEGDSVWYAEIDDPAKNWRQKLTFLCFKNEIIWPTSQPDLFDGTVTPIDRKGNPLAEDQPQVKEAIESQVAADKSLESAVSLPCPEPTTVPKKPTKTCKPDGSREGR
;
A
#
# COMPACT_ATOMS: atom_id res chain seq x y z
N MET A 1 -9.78 -33.29 40.38
CA MET A 1 -9.53 -33.08 38.94
C MET A 1 -8.88 -31.71 38.80
N PRO A 2 -7.60 -31.59 38.43
CA PRO A 2 -7.03 -30.28 38.17
C PRO A 2 -7.67 -29.77 36.89
N THR A 3 -8.40 -28.66 37.00
CA THR A 3 -8.92 -27.90 35.88
C THR A 3 -7.71 -27.41 35.07
N LEU A 4 -7.41 -28.09 33.96
CA LEU A 4 -6.49 -27.60 32.94
C LEU A 4 -7.03 -26.23 32.51
N GLY A 5 -6.38 -25.16 32.97
CA GLY A 5 -6.68 -23.81 32.51
C GLY A 5 -6.48 -23.72 30.99
N PRO A 6 -7.01 -22.68 30.34
CA PRO A 6 -6.79 -22.48 28.91
C PRO A 6 -5.28 -22.54 28.60
N ILE A 7 -4.88 -23.49 27.75
CA ILE A 7 -3.49 -23.64 27.33
C ILE A 7 -3.12 -22.39 26.51
N HIS A 8 -2.26 -21.54 27.06
CA HIS A 8 -1.77 -20.36 26.35
C HIS A 8 -0.63 -20.77 25.41
N PRO A 9 -0.65 -20.34 24.13
CA PRO A 9 0.48 -20.56 23.25
C PRO A 9 1.73 -19.86 23.78
N ILE A 10 2.87 -20.51 23.59
CA ILE A 10 4.19 -19.97 23.92
C ILE A 10 4.74 -19.28 22.67
N ALA A 11 5.26 -18.07 22.83
CA ALA A 11 5.92 -17.35 21.75
C ALA A 11 7.21 -18.08 21.36
N LEU A 12 7.43 -18.21 20.06
CA LEU A 12 8.53 -18.96 19.48
C LEU A 12 9.44 -18.03 18.67
N THR A 13 10.68 -18.47 18.46
CA THR A 13 11.59 -17.78 17.53
C THR A 13 11.12 -17.98 16.09
N GLY A 14 11.56 -17.11 15.18
CA GLY A 14 11.22 -17.22 13.77
C GLY A 14 11.74 -18.53 13.17
N ALA A 15 12.90 -19.00 13.62
CA ALA A 15 13.44 -20.29 13.21
C ALA A 15 12.53 -21.45 13.63
N ASP A 16 12.05 -21.46 14.88
CA ASP A 16 11.17 -22.52 15.40
C ASP A 16 9.80 -22.51 14.71
N LEU A 17 9.22 -21.32 14.51
CA LEU A 17 7.95 -21.15 13.80
C LEU A 17 8.00 -21.68 12.37
N LEU A 18 9.14 -21.54 11.71
CA LEU A 18 9.32 -21.96 10.32
C LEU A 18 9.77 -23.43 10.21
N ASN A 19 10.07 -24.12 11.32
CA ASN A 19 10.68 -25.46 11.31
C ASN A 19 9.70 -26.60 10.99
N THR A 20 8.45 -26.31 10.64
CA THR A 20 7.52 -27.36 10.22
C THR A 20 7.92 -27.92 8.85
N PRO A 21 7.73 -29.23 8.57
CA PRO A 21 8.12 -29.81 7.29
C PRO A 21 7.50 -29.11 6.07
N ALA A 22 6.24 -28.66 6.20
CA ALA A 22 5.54 -27.93 5.14
C ALA A 22 6.18 -26.56 4.87
N ARG A 23 6.45 -25.77 5.91
CA ARG A 23 7.07 -24.43 5.80
C ARG A 23 8.50 -24.54 5.26
N GLN A 24 9.30 -25.48 5.75
CA GLN A 24 10.67 -25.72 5.27
C GLN A 24 10.71 -26.13 3.79
N SER A 25 9.76 -26.96 3.35
CA SER A 25 9.61 -27.33 1.93
C SER A 25 9.30 -26.11 1.06
N LEU A 26 8.41 -25.22 1.52
CA LEU A 26 8.03 -24.02 0.79
C LEU A 26 9.17 -22.98 0.75
N ILE A 27 9.84 -22.74 1.86
CA ILE A 27 11.03 -21.88 1.96
C ILE A 27 12.14 -22.37 1.02
N SER A 28 12.35 -23.68 0.94
CA SER A 28 13.32 -24.28 0.02
C SER A 28 12.97 -24.02 -1.45
N LYS A 29 11.68 -24.04 -1.81
CA LYS A 29 11.22 -23.67 -3.17
C LYS A 29 11.43 -22.19 -3.45
N ILE A 30 11.09 -21.32 -2.49
CA ILE A 30 11.31 -19.88 -2.61
C ILE A 30 12.80 -19.59 -2.82
N LYS A 31 13.68 -20.18 -2.01
CA LYS A 31 15.15 -20.04 -2.14
C LYS A 31 15.66 -20.40 -3.52
N ARG A 32 15.19 -21.53 -4.07
CA ARG A 32 15.57 -21.98 -5.42
C ARG A 32 15.12 -21.00 -6.50
N LEU A 33 13.96 -20.36 -6.35
CA LEU A 33 13.48 -19.37 -7.30
C LEU A 33 14.27 -18.07 -7.20
N VAL A 34 14.54 -17.58 -5.98
CA VAL A 34 15.31 -16.34 -5.76
C VAL A 34 16.73 -16.43 -6.33
N SER A 35 17.32 -17.63 -6.38
CA SER A 35 18.65 -17.87 -6.98
C SER A 35 19.79 -17.07 -6.33
N ALA A 36 19.61 -16.61 -5.08
CA ALA A 36 20.65 -15.92 -4.31
C ALA A 36 21.68 -16.91 -3.71
N THR A 37 22.89 -16.42 -3.45
CA THR A 37 23.90 -17.19 -2.70
C THR A 37 23.42 -17.49 -1.29
N ASP A 38 23.93 -18.54 -0.65
CA ASP A 38 23.56 -18.90 0.73
C ASP A 38 23.81 -17.75 1.71
N VAL A 39 24.87 -16.98 1.51
CA VAL A 39 25.22 -15.82 2.35
C VAL A 39 24.15 -14.74 2.23
N VAL A 40 23.78 -14.36 1.01
CA VAL A 40 22.75 -13.32 0.74
C VAL A 40 21.36 -13.80 1.20
N TRP A 41 21.04 -15.05 0.90
CA TRP A 41 19.79 -15.68 1.32
C TRP A 41 19.63 -15.65 2.84
N ASN A 42 20.60 -16.17 3.58
CA ASN A 42 20.52 -16.24 5.04
C ASN A 42 20.50 -14.85 5.67
N ARG A 43 21.34 -13.93 5.15
CA ARG A 43 21.48 -12.58 5.72
C ARG A 43 20.25 -11.70 5.50
N HIS A 44 19.58 -11.80 4.35
CA HIS A 44 18.53 -10.84 3.98
C HIS A 44 17.15 -11.49 3.81
N TYR A 45 17.05 -12.55 2.99
CA TYR A 45 15.75 -13.17 2.68
C TYR A 45 15.22 -14.00 3.84
N LEU A 46 16.01 -14.95 4.37
CA LEU A 46 15.60 -15.77 5.50
C LEU A 46 15.42 -14.93 6.76
N TYR A 47 16.28 -13.92 6.97
CA TYR A 47 16.10 -12.93 8.03
C TYR A 47 14.73 -12.27 7.96
N ALA A 48 14.33 -11.74 6.79
CA ALA A 48 13.04 -11.08 6.62
C ALA A 48 11.86 -12.04 6.88
N ILE A 49 11.94 -13.29 6.40
CA ILE A 49 10.91 -14.31 6.66
C ILE A 49 10.83 -14.63 8.16
N GLN A 50 11.97 -14.76 8.85
CA GLN A 50 12.02 -15.03 10.28
C GLN A 50 11.47 -13.85 11.10
N GLN A 51 11.81 -12.61 10.75
CA GLN A 51 11.28 -11.43 11.40
C GLN A 51 9.77 -11.31 11.21
N PHE A 52 9.26 -11.58 10.00
CA PHE A 52 7.82 -11.66 9.77
C PHE A 52 7.17 -12.76 10.62
N ALA A 53 7.76 -13.95 10.66
CA ALA A 53 7.25 -15.06 11.47
C ALA A 53 7.20 -14.69 12.96
N GLU A 54 8.21 -14.00 13.50
CA GLU A 54 8.22 -13.56 14.89
C GLU A 54 7.17 -12.49 15.21
N LEU A 55 6.81 -11.65 14.24
CA LEU A 55 5.69 -10.71 14.38
C LEU A 55 4.35 -11.43 14.29
N ALA A 56 4.22 -12.37 13.35
CA ALA A 56 2.99 -13.11 13.09
C ALA A 56 2.70 -14.19 14.14
N GLN A 57 3.72 -14.76 14.78
CA GLN A 57 3.62 -15.90 15.70
C GLN A 57 2.66 -16.96 15.17
N ASN A 58 1.83 -17.54 16.03
CA ASN A 58 0.74 -18.40 15.60
C ASN A 58 -0.60 -17.67 15.43
N LEU A 59 -0.57 -16.39 15.08
CA LEU A 59 -1.78 -15.60 14.86
C LEU A 59 -2.53 -16.10 13.60
N PRO A 60 -3.87 -16.13 13.62
CA PRO A 60 -4.68 -16.46 12.45
C PRO A 60 -4.64 -15.32 11.43
N ALA A 61 -4.81 -15.64 10.15
CA ALA A 61 -4.86 -14.62 9.10
C ALA A 61 -6.22 -13.88 9.05
N SER A 62 -7.30 -14.49 9.57
CA SER A 62 -8.63 -13.86 9.69
C SER A 62 -9.56 -14.63 10.64
N GLU A 63 -10.71 -14.02 10.99
CA GLU A 63 -11.74 -14.61 11.86
C GLU A 63 -12.57 -15.74 11.21
N ILE A 64 -12.72 -15.76 9.87
CA ILE A 64 -13.75 -16.58 9.19
C ILE A 64 -13.20 -17.35 7.95
N HIS A 65 -11.95 -17.15 7.51
CA HIS A 65 -11.40 -17.82 6.31
C HIS A 65 -10.66 -19.13 6.61
N HIS A 66 -10.24 -19.84 5.56
CA HIS A 66 -9.50 -21.11 5.62
C HIS A 66 -8.10 -21.01 6.29
N HIS A 67 -7.56 -19.81 6.49
CA HIS A 67 -6.36 -19.54 7.31
C HIS A 67 -6.70 -18.97 8.70
N SER A 68 -7.91 -19.26 9.20
CA SER A 68 -8.32 -18.98 10.59
C SER A 68 -7.67 -19.92 11.61
N GLU A 69 -6.96 -20.93 11.14
CA GLU A 69 -6.20 -21.86 11.98
C GLU A 69 -4.92 -21.21 12.54
N GLN A 70 -4.41 -21.84 13.60
CA GLN A 70 -3.23 -21.39 14.33
C GLN A 70 -2.01 -21.29 13.40
N GLY A 71 -1.44 -20.09 13.26
CA GLY A 71 -0.31 -19.82 12.36
C GLY A 71 -0.66 -19.61 10.88
N GLY A 72 -1.95 -19.49 10.55
CA GLY A 72 -2.41 -19.28 9.19
C GLY A 72 -1.86 -18.02 8.51
N LEU A 73 -1.48 -16.99 9.28
CA LEU A 73 -0.86 -15.78 8.73
C LEU A 73 0.53 -16.06 8.13
N ILE A 74 1.33 -16.91 8.78
CA ILE A 74 2.64 -17.34 8.26
C ILE A 74 2.45 -18.16 6.99
N ASP A 75 1.54 -19.13 7.01
CA ASP A 75 1.34 -20.04 5.89
C ASP A 75 0.83 -19.31 4.65
N HIS A 76 -0.19 -18.45 4.80
CA HIS A 76 -0.69 -17.60 3.73
C HIS A 76 0.43 -16.74 3.11
N THR A 77 1.22 -16.08 3.96
CA THR A 77 2.29 -15.18 3.48
C THR A 77 3.40 -15.96 2.76
N LEU A 78 3.76 -17.16 3.22
CA LEU A 78 4.74 -18.00 2.53
C LEU A 78 4.22 -18.49 1.17
N GLU A 79 2.92 -18.80 1.07
CA GLU A 79 2.28 -19.18 -0.19
C GLU A 79 2.26 -18.01 -1.18
N ALA A 80 1.89 -16.82 -0.72
CA ALA A 80 1.95 -15.57 -1.48
C ALA A 80 3.38 -15.27 -1.93
N LEU A 81 4.39 -15.42 -1.05
CA LEU A 81 5.80 -15.26 -1.40
C LEU A 81 6.24 -16.21 -2.52
N HIS A 82 5.91 -17.49 -2.39
CA HIS A 82 6.26 -18.47 -3.41
C HIS A 82 5.60 -18.17 -4.76
N ALA A 83 4.33 -17.75 -4.75
CA ALA A 83 3.65 -17.31 -5.97
C ALA A 83 4.29 -16.05 -6.55
N GLY A 84 4.52 -15.02 -5.73
CA GLY A 84 5.00 -13.72 -6.15
C GLY A 84 6.44 -13.72 -6.65
N VAL A 85 7.34 -14.50 -6.01
CA VAL A 85 8.70 -14.68 -6.54
C VAL A 85 8.65 -15.36 -7.91
N ARG A 86 7.78 -16.36 -8.13
CA ARG A 86 7.63 -16.99 -9.45
C ARG A 86 7.05 -16.01 -10.48
N ILE A 87 6.06 -15.21 -10.10
CA ILE A 87 5.41 -14.23 -10.97
C ILE A 87 6.40 -13.13 -11.38
N SER A 88 7.20 -12.61 -10.44
CA SER A 88 8.16 -11.53 -10.71
C SER A 88 9.24 -11.88 -11.73
N HIS A 89 9.54 -13.18 -11.92
CA HIS A 89 10.45 -13.63 -12.99
C HIS A 89 9.86 -13.45 -14.40
N GLY A 90 8.53 -13.33 -14.52
CA GLY A 90 7.86 -13.02 -15.78
C GLY A 90 7.88 -11.53 -16.15
N TYR A 91 8.32 -10.66 -15.24
CA TYR A 91 8.40 -9.22 -15.47
C TYR A 91 9.82 -8.78 -15.84
N ILE A 92 9.90 -7.77 -16.70
CA ILE A 92 11.12 -7.01 -16.92
C ILE A 92 11.20 -5.97 -15.80
N LEU A 93 12.20 -6.09 -14.94
CA LEU A 93 12.41 -5.23 -13.78
C LEU A 93 13.82 -4.64 -13.84
N PRO A 94 13.99 -3.32 -13.68
CA PRO A 94 12.96 -2.27 -13.57
C PRO A 94 12.13 -2.13 -14.86
N PRO A 95 10.87 -1.70 -14.78
CA PRO A 95 10.09 -1.36 -15.98
C PRO A 95 10.77 -0.19 -16.71
N ASN A 96 10.76 -0.20 -18.04
CA ASN A 96 11.32 0.86 -18.89
C ASN A 96 12.82 1.16 -18.71
N ALA A 97 13.58 0.31 -18.01
CA ALA A 97 15.02 0.47 -17.90
C ALA A 97 15.70 0.14 -19.24
N GLU A 98 16.74 0.91 -19.58
CA GLU A 98 17.63 0.60 -20.70
C GLU A 98 18.22 -0.82 -20.53
N PRO A 99 18.37 -1.61 -21.61
CA PRO A 99 18.79 -3.01 -21.54
C PRO A 99 20.05 -3.26 -20.71
N GLU A 100 20.99 -2.30 -20.72
CA GLU A 100 22.27 -2.33 -19.99
C GLU A 100 22.08 -2.25 -18.46
N ASN A 101 21.01 -1.61 -18.00
CA ASN A 101 20.70 -1.36 -16.58
C ASN A 101 19.71 -2.37 -15.98
N ILE A 102 19.05 -3.19 -16.81
CA ILE A 102 18.09 -4.21 -16.37
C ILE A 102 18.78 -5.26 -15.50
N GLY A 103 19.90 -5.82 -15.97
CA GLY A 103 20.59 -6.92 -15.29
C GLY A 103 20.95 -6.60 -13.82
N PRO A 104 21.74 -5.55 -13.55
CA PRO A 104 22.14 -5.19 -12.18
C PRO A 104 20.99 -4.76 -11.26
N SER A 105 19.89 -4.22 -11.82
CA SER A 105 18.78 -3.66 -11.04
C SER A 105 17.65 -4.67 -10.79
N ALA A 106 17.54 -5.71 -11.62
CA ALA A 106 16.48 -6.71 -11.53
C ALA A 106 16.43 -7.40 -10.15
N ASP A 107 17.59 -7.75 -9.58
CA ASP A 107 17.64 -8.42 -8.28
C ASP A 107 17.19 -7.49 -7.14
N ARG A 108 17.50 -6.19 -7.25
CA ARG A 108 17.03 -5.18 -6.28
C ARG A 108 15.51 -5.05 -6.33
N TRP A 109 14.94 -4.98 -7.52
CA TRP A 109 13.49 -4.87 -7.71
C TRP A 109 12.75 -6.14 -7.28
N ARG A 110 13.30 -7.32 -7.56
CA ARG A 110 12.76 -8.60 -7.06
C ARG A 110 12.83 -8.68 -5.54
N PHE A 111 13.90 -8.20 -4.92
CA PHE A 111 13.97 -8.09 -3.46
C PHE A 111 12.96 -7.09 -2.91
N GLY A 112 12.76 -5.95 -3.55
CA GLY A 112 11.71 -4.99 -3.19
C GLY A 112 10.31 -5.61 -3.27
N ALA A 113 9.99 -6.34 -4.34
CA ALA A 113 8.74 -7.08 -4.47
C ALA A 113 8.58 -8.16 -3.38
N PHE A 114 9.65 -8.89 -3.07
CA PHE A 114 9.67 -9.87 -1.98
C PHE A 114 9.33 -9.24 -0.62
N ILE A 115 9.93 -8.09 -0.31
CA ILE A 115 9.64 -7.34 0.93
C ILE A 115 8.20 -6.78 0.92
N ALA A 116 7.71 -6.30 -0.22
CA ALA A 116 6.32 -5.84 -0.35
C ALA A 116 5.32 -6.96 -0.05
N ILE A 117 5.55 -8.17 -0.59
CA ILE A 117 4.71 -9.34 -0.32
C ILE A 117 4.77 -9.74 1.15
N LEU A 118 5.93 -9.71 1.80
CA LEU A 118 6.00 -9.96 3.25
C LEU A 118 5.23 -8.91 4.07
N ALA A 119 5.29 -7.65 3.63
CA ALA A 119 4.74 -6.53 4.39
C ALA A 119 3.24 -6.30 4.19
N HIS A 120 2.63 -6.85 3.12
CA HIS A 120 1.24 -6.53 2.74
C HIS A 120 0.23 -6.79 3.86
N ASP A 121 0.47 -7.79 4.69
CA ASP A 121 -0.43 -8.21 5.76
C ASP A 121 0.04 -7.79 7.17
N LEU A 122 1.15 -7.04 7.29
CA LEU A 122 1.65 -6.57 8.59
C LEU A 122 0.69 -5.62 9.30
N GLY A 123 -0.14 -4.90 8.52
CA GLY A 123 -1.17 -4.02 9.07
C GLY A 123 -2.10 -4.73 10.05
N LYS A 124 -2.45 -5.99 9.77
CA LYS A 124 -3.41 -6.79 10.57
C LYS A 124 -2.92 -7.01 11.99
N ILE A 125 -1.61 -7.26 12.13
CA ILE A 125 -0.96 -7.50 13.44
C ILE A 125 -1.10 -6.26 14.32
N VAL A 126 -1.08 -5.08 13.71
CA VAL A 126 -1.11 -3.79 14.41
C VAL A 126 -2.54 -3.39 14.79
N THR A 127 -3.47 -3.47 13.84
CA THR A 127 -4.78 -2.83 13.97
C THR A 127 -5.89 -3.77 14.37
N ASP A 128 -5.84 -5.02 13.91
CA ASP A 128 -6.97 -5.95 13.98
C ASP A 128 -6.85 -6.86 15.20
N LEU A 129 -5.61 -7.09 15.65
CA LEU A 129 -5.31 -7.94 16.78
C LEU A 129 -4.92 -7.11 18.01
N GLU A 130 -5.32 -7.60 19.16
CA GLU A 130 -4.80 -7.21 20.45
C GLU A 130 -4.14 -8.43 21.07
N VAL A 131 -2.86 -8.31 21.38
CA VAL A 131 -2.06 -9.39 21.93
C VAL A 131 -1.55 -8.96 23.29
N VAL A 132 -1.68 -9.85 24.26
CA VAL A 132 -1.12 -9.70 25.59
C VAL A 132 -0.19 -10.85 25.87
N TYR A 133 0.88 -10.62 26.63
CA TYR A 133 1.84 -11.65 26.99
C TYR A 133 2.25 -11.55 28.45
N ARG A 134 2.76 -12.66 29.00
CA ARG A 134 3.33 -12.71 30.34
C ARG A 134 4.61 -13.52 30.35
N ALA A 135 5.60 -13.02 31.07
CA ALA A 135 6.75 -13.81 31.47
C ALA A 135 6.33 -14.78 32.61
N PRO A 136 7.13 -15.82 32.90
CA PRO A 136 6.87 -16.69 34.02
C PRO A 136 6.70 -15.89 35.32
N ASN A 137 5.62 -16.16 36.05
CA ASN A 137 5.27 -15.51 37.32
C ASN A 137 4.98 -14.00 37.24
N THR A 138 4.63 -13.46 36.06
CA THR A 138 4.19 -12.06 35.92
C THR A 138 2.72 -11.97 35.50
N THR A 139 2.17 -10.75 35.56
CA THR A 139 0.86 -10.44 35.00
C THR A 139 0.93 -10.30 33.48
N PHE A 140 -0.20 -10.47 32.80
CA PHE A 140 -0.32 -10.15 31.38
C PHE A 140 -0.13 -8.65 31.15
N GLN A 141 0.62 -8.31 30.11
CA GLN A 141 0.83 -6.95 29.63
C GLN A 141 0.58 -6.88 28.13
N GLN A 142 0.17 -5.71 27.65
CA GLN A 142 -0.09 -5.49 26.24
C GLN A 142 1.21 -5.54 25.43
N TRP A 143 1.17 -6.28 24.31
CA TRP A 143 2.24 -6.27 23.32
C TRP A 143 1.99 -5.15 22.32
N PHE A 144 3.04 -4.37 22.05
CA PHE A 144 3.07 -3.36 21.01
C PHE A 144 4.17 -3.75 20.01
N PRO A 145 3.84 -4.15 18.77
CA PRO A 145 4.83 -4.63 17.79
C PRO A 145 5.97 -3.64 17.51
N TRP A 146 5.72 -2.33 17.67
CA TRP A 146 6.75 -1.29 17.54
C TRP A 146 7.93 -1.44 18.51
N TYR A 147 7.71 -1.99 19.69
CA TYR A 147 8.75 -2.20 20.69
C TYR A 147 9.55 -3.49 20.46
N GLY A 148 9.17 -4.29 19.48
CA GLY A 148 9.89 -5.50 19.08
C GLY A 148 9.00 -6.73 19.15
N ASN A 149 9.61 -7.87 18.82
CA ASN A 149 8.93 -9.16 18.78
C ASN A 149 8.58 -9.64 20.19
N LEU A 150 7.59 -10.53 20.29
CA LEU A 150 7.32 -11.21 21.54
C LEU A 150 8.57 -11.99 21.98
N PRO A 151 9.05 -11.84 23.23
CA PRO A 151 10.20 -12.59 23.68
C PRO A 151 9.92 -14.09 23.65
N ALA A 152 10.82 -14.88 23.06
CA ALA A 152 10.64 -16.33 23.00
C ALA A 152 10.48 -16.93 24.40
N GLY A 153 9.54 -17.87 24.56
CA GLY A 153 9.26 -18.54 25.84
C GLY A 153 8.20 -17.85 26.71
N VAL A 154 7.70 -16.67 26.34
CA VAL A 154 6.56 -16.05 27.05
C VAL A 154 5.24 -16.67 26.61
N GLU A 155 4.28 -16.75 27.52
CA GLU A 155 2.91 -17.12 27.17
C GLU A 155 2.19 -15.90 26.64
N TYR A 156 1.40 -16.08 25.58
CA TYR A 156 0.60 -14.98 25.03
C TYR A 156 -0.85 -15.39 24.77
N GLN A 157 -1.71 -14.39 24.72
CA GLN A 157 -3.09 -14.49 24.29
C GLN A 157 -3.34 -13.41 23.25
N PHE A 158 -4.26 -13.69 22.33
CA PHE A 158 -4.70 -12.70 21.36
C PHE A 158 -6.21 -12.71 21.27
N ARG A 159 -6.77 -11.56 20.92
CA ARG A 159 -8.16 -11.42 20.52
C ARG A 159 -8.24 -10.48 19.33
N PHE A 160 -9.24 -10.68 18.50
CA PHE A 160 -9.60 -9.69 17.52
C PHE A 160 -10.23 -8.49 18.22
N ARG A 161 -9.83 -7.28 17.82
CA ARG A 161 -10.45 -6.07 18.30
C ARG A 161 -11.88 -6.02 17.76
N LYS A 162 -12.84 -5.66 18.61
CA LYS A 162 -14.20 -5.40 18.13
C LYS A 162 -14.11 -4.33 17.05
N LYS A 163 -14.51 -4.66 15.82
CA LYS A 163 -14.65 -3.68 14.75
C LYS A 163 -15.49 -2.54 15.30
N ILE A 164 -14.94 -1.33 15.28
CA ILE A 164 -15.72 -0.14 15.62
C ILE A 164 -16.91 -0.16 14.68
N GLU A 165 -18.14 -0.14 15.22
CA GLU A 165 -19.41 -0.33 14.48
C GLU A 165 -19.67 0.74 13.41
N ASN A 166 -18.71 1.64 13.18
CA ASN A 166 -18.70 2.58 12.07
C ASN A 166 -17.30 2.78 11.48
N THR A 167 -17.31 3.02 10.17
CA THR A 167 -16.36 3.78 9.35
C THR A 167 -15.05 3.16 8.85
N ARG A 168 -14.88 3.22 7.52
CA ARG A 168 -13.67 3.50 6.71
C ARG A 168 -12.32 3.53 7.45
N LEU A 169 -12.23 4.27 8.55
CA LEU A 169 -11.09 4.42 9.44
C LEU A 169 -10.40 3.10 9.80
N ALA A 170 -11.13 2.06 10.21
CA ALA A 170 -10.51 0.79 10.61
C ALA A 170 -9.82 0.07 9.43
N LYS A 171 -10.46 0.09 8.25
CA LYS A 171 -9.90 -0.49 7.01
C LYS A 171 -8.68 0.31 6.52
N THR A 172 -8.79 1.65 6.50
CA THR A 172 -7.69 2.53 6.11
C THR A 172 -6.52 2.49 7.09
N LEU A 173 -6.77 2.22 8.38
CA LEU A 173 -5.72 2.15 9.38
C LEU A 173 -4.91 0.87 9.20
N HIS A 174 -5.56 -0.27 9.00
CA HIS A 174 -4.90 -1.53 8.63
C HIS A 174 -3.97 -1.31 7.42
N GLU A 175 -4.54 -0.77 6.36
CA GLU A 175 -3.88 -0.50 5.08
C GLU A 175 -2.61 0.35 5.23
N LYS A 176 -2.63 1.35 6.12
CA LYS A 176 -1.49 2.24 6.37
C LYS A 176 -0.52 1.74 7.44
N SER A 177 -0.97 0.89 8.37
CA SER A 177 -0.20 0.50 9.56
C SER A 177 0.98 -0.43 9.24
N GLY A 178 0.92 -1.17 8.12
CA GLY A 178 2.00 -2.05 7.67
C GLY A 178 3.34 -1.31 7.52
N MET A 179 3.31 -0.05 7.09
CA MET A 179 4.50 0.81 6.96
C MET A 179 5.28 0.97 8.26
N SER A 180 4.60 0.95 9.40
CA SER A 180 5.23 1.17 10.70
C SER A 180 6.13 0.00 11.16
N LEU A 181 5.94 -1.18 10.56
CA LEU A 181 6.72 -2.38 10.84
C LEU A 181 7.69 -2.76 9.71
N LEU A 182 7.59 -2.14 8.53
CA LEU A 182 8.46 -2.39 7.39
C LEU A 182 9.97 -2.40 7.74
N PRO A 183 10.51 -1.47 8.55
CA PRO A 183 11.92 -1.48 8.91
C PRO A 183 12.38 -2.75 9.65
N ARG A 184 11.47 -3.48 10.32
CA ARG A 184 11.80 -4.73 11.02
C ARG A 184 12.21 -5.85 10.06
N LEU A 185 11.71 -5.82 8.82
CA LEU A 185 12.02 -6.83 7.81
C LEU A 185 13.37 -6.62 7.13
N LEU A 186 14.01 -5.46 7.32
CA LEU A 186 15.21 -5.06 6.60
C LEU A 186 16.43 -5.01 7.51
N THR A 187 17.51 -5.67 7.10
CA THR A 187 18.84 -5.45 7.67
C THR A 187 19.43 -4.11 7.21
N PRO A 188 20.37 -3.49 7.94
CA PRO A 188 21.01 -2.23 7.52
C PRO A 188 21.59 -2.25 6.11
N GLU A 189 22.22 -3.35 5.68
CA GLU A 189 22.79 -3.44 4.33
C GLU A 189 21.71 -3.53 3.26
N ALA A 190 20.66 -4.34 3.49
CA ALA A 190 19.49 -4.41 2.61
C ALA A 190 18.80 -3.05 2.48
N THR A 191 18.62 -2.33 3.59
CA THR A 191 18.07 -0.96 3.58
C THR A 191 18.90 -0.05 2.70
N LYS A 192 20.23 0.01 2.90
CA LYS A 192 21.12 0.83 2.08
C LYS A 192 21.05 0.46 0.59
N TRP A 193 20.97 -0.84 0.29
CA TRP A 193 20.92 -1.32 -1.09
C TRP A 193 19.58 -1.02 -1.77
N LEU A 194 18.46 -1.20 -1.06
CA LEU A 194 17.13 -0.89 -1.56
C LEU A 194 16.95 0.62 -1.80
N PHE A 195 17.40 1.45 -0.86
CA PHE A 195 17.35 2.91 -0.93
C PHE A 195 18.39 3.53 -1.87
N SER A 196 19.16 2.71 -2.60
CA SER A 196 19.93 3.23 -3.75
C SER A 196 19.07 3.46 -5.00
N ASP A 197 17.80 3.04 -4.95
CA ASP A 197 16.83 3.16 -6.04
C ASP A 197 15.51 3.75 -5.50
N MET A 198 15.36 5.07 -5.64
CA MET A 198 14.20 5.79 -5.08
C MET A 198 12.89 5.49 -5.81
N GLU A 199 12.96 5.08 -7.08
CA GLU A 199 11.76 4.67 -7.82
C GLU A 199 11.20 3.38 -7.22
N LEU A 200 12.06 2.38 -7.00
CA LEU A 200 11.67 1.15 -6.31
C LEU A 200 11.11 1.43 -4.90
N VAL A 201 11.78 2.29 -4.13
CA VAL A 201 11.32 2.64 -2.78
C VAL A 201 9.96 3.32 -2.81
N SER A 202 9.72 4.23 -3.76
CA SER A 202 8.41 4.85 -3.95
C SER A 202 7.33 3.80 -4.22
N GLN A 203 7.58 2.86 -5.13
CA GLN A 203 6.62 1.81 -5.44
C GLN A 203 6.37 0.88 -4.26
N LEU A 204 7.42 0.46 -3.56
CA LEU A 204 7.31 -0.33 -2.34
C LEU A 204 6.45 0.37 -1.29
N PHE A 205 6.70 1.66 -1.02
CA PHE A 205 5.98 2.42 0.00
C PHE A 205 4.51 2.59 -0.37
N SER A 206 4.22 2.92 -1.63
CA SER A 206 2.85 2.97 -2.14
C SER A 206 2.15 1.63 -2.01
N THR A 207 2.82 0.51 -2.32
CA THR A 207 2.22 -0.83 -2.18
C THR A 207 1.94 -1.18 -0.72
N VAL A 208 2.91 -1.00 0.18
CA VAL A 208 2.78 -1.41 1.60
C VAL A 208 1.79 -0.53 2.37
N SER A 209 1.66 0.74 1.98
CA SER A 209 0.64 1.66 2.53
C SER A 209 -0.74 1.49 1.90
N HIS A 210 -0.89 0.54 0.96
CA HIS A 210 -2.08 0.35 0.13
C HIS A 210 -2.58 1.65 -0.51
N SER A 211 -1.65 2.51 -0.91
CA SER A 211 -1.98 3.70 -1.69
C SER A 211 -2.63 3.27 -3.00
N THR A 212 -3.71 3.96 -3.36
CA THR A 212 -4.37 3.81 -4.66
C THR A 212 -3.46 4.18 -5.84
N PHE A 213 -2.35 4.87 -5.56
CA PHE A 213 -1.42 5.39 -6.56
C PHE A 213 0.05 5.08 -6.22
N GLY A 214 0.89 5.00 -7.27
CA GLY A 214 2.34 4.90 -7.14
C GLY A 214 2.91 3.50 -6.93
N GLY A 215 2.09 2.46 -6.72
CA GLY A 215 2.59 1.09 -6.48
C GLY A 215 3.04 0.33 -7.73
N HIS A 216 2.50 0.69 -8.91
CA HIS A 216 2.87 0.16 -10.23
C HIS A 216 3.13 -1.36 -10.29
N VAL A 217 4.29 -1.78 -10.83
CA VAL A 217 4.61 -3.18 -11.06
C VAL A 217 4.78 -3.95 -9.76
N ILE A 218 5.24 -3.29 -8.68
CA ILE A 218 5.33 -3.93 -7.36
C ILE A 218 3.92 -4.25 -6.83
N ALA A 219 2.99 -3.31 -6.90
CA ALA A 219 1.60 -3.54 -6.48
C ALA A 219 0.92 -4.63 -7.33
N GLU A 220 1.17 -4.65 -8.64
CA GLU A 220 0.63 -5.68 -9.54
C GLU A 220 1.15 -7.07 -9.18
N ILE A 221 2.46 -7.21 -8.92
CA ILE A 221 3.06 -8.47 -8.47
C ILE A 221 2.45 -8.91 -7.14
N VAL A 222 2.28 -8.01 -6.16
CA VAL A 222 1.68 -8.34 -4.86
C VAL A 222 0.23 -8.79 -5.02
N SER A 223 -0.59 -8.03 -5.75
CA SER A 223 -2.00 -8.36 -5.97
C SER A 223 -2.18 -9.69 -6.70
N THR A 224 -1.35 -9.95 -7.72
CA THR A 224 -1.37 -11.22 -8.46
C THR A 224 -0.90 -12.39 -7.60
N ALA A 225 0.12 -12.18 -6.76
CA ALA A 225 0.64 -13.18 -5.84
C ALA A 225 -0.39 -13.57 -4.78
N ASP A 226 -1.08 -12.58 -4.19
CA ASP A 226 -2.13 -12.80 -3.20
C ASP A 226 -3.29 -13.61 -3.82
N GLY A 227 -3.82 -13.18 -4.97
CA GLY A 227 -4.86 -13.91 -5.69
C GLY A 227 -4.46 -15.34 -6.11
N ALA A 228 -3.19 -15.55 -6.48
CA ALA A 228 -2.65 -16.86 -6.82
C ALA A 228 -2.54 -17.80 -5.60
N SER A 229 -2.25 -17.26 -4.41
CA SER A 229 -2.20 -18.05 -3.17
C SER A 229 -3.58 -18.61 -2.80
N VAL A 230 -4.63 -17.81 -3.00
CA VAL A 230 -6.03 -18.20 -2.73
C VAL A 230 -6.56 -19.18 -3.78
N SER A 231 -6.27 -18.97 -5.07
CA SER A 231 -6.81 -19.78 -6.18
C SER A 231 -6.26 -21.21 -6.25
N LYS A 232 -5.02 -21.44 -5.82
CA LYS A 232 -4.42 -22.78 -5.80
C LYS A 232 -5.06 -23.71 -4.75
N ASN A 233 -5.64 -23.12 -3.70
CA ASN A 233 -6.31 -23.84 -2.61
C ASN A 233 -7.82 -24.08 -2.90
N LEU A 234 -8.43 -23.30 -3.80
CA LEU A 234 -9.82 -23.51 -4.26
C LEU A 234 -10.01 -24.77 -5.12
N GLY A 235 -8.93 -25.36 -5.63
CA GLY A 235 -8.97 -26.63 -6.38
C GLY A 235 -9.11 -27.88 -5.50
N ALA A 236 -8.99 -27.74 -4.17
CA ALA A 236 -9.10 -28.84 -3.21
C ALA A 236 -10.33 -28.63 -2.32
N ASN A 237 -11.45 -29.26 -2.69
CA ASN A 237 -12.63 -29.57 -1.87
C ASN A 237 -12.86 -28.72 -0.60
N THR A 238 -13.77 -27.75 -0.66
CA THR A 238 -14.91 -27.70 0.28
C THR A 238 -16.10 -27.01 -0.39
N GLY A 239 -17.21 -27.74 -0.53
CA GLY A 239 -18.48 -27.23 -1.07
C GLY A 239 -19.17 -26.24 -0.14
N LYS A 240 -18.56 -25.07 0.07
CA LYS A 240 -19.20 -23.90 0.66
C LYS A 240 -19.03 -22.74 -0.32
N LYS A 241 -20.17 -22.21 -0.78
CA LYS A 241 -20.22 -21.02 -1.63
C LYS A 241 -19.46 -19.89 -0.93
N ALA A 242 -18.35 -19.48 -1.53
CA ALA A 242 -17.58 -18.32 -1.09
C ALA A 242 -18.34 -17.05 -1.51
N ASP A 243 -18.61 -16.20 -0.54
CA ASP A 243 -18.95 -14.81 -0.79
C ASP A 243 -17.63 -14.06 -1.02
N HIS A 244 -17.51 -13.38 -2.16
CA HIS A 244 -16.25 -12.83 -2.66
C HIS A 244 -15.81 -11.60 -1.85
N SER A 245 -14.75 -11.71 -1.04
CA SER A 245 -14.14 -10.57 -0.33
C SER A 245 -12.66 -10.31 -0.70
N LEU A 246 -12.31 -10.45 -1.98
CA LEU A 246 -11.04 -9.95 -2.57
C LEU A 246 -11.24 -9.36 -3.98
N ALA A 247 -12.47 -8.99 -4.33
CA ALA A 247 -12.70 -8.30 -5.60
C ALA A 247 -12.10 -6.89 -5.49
N VAL A 248 -11.11 -6.57 -6.33
CA VAL A 248 -10.66 -5.19 -6.57
C VAL A 248 -11.92 -4.30 -6.63
N PRO A 249 -12.05 -3.30 -5.75
CA PRO A 249 -13.23 -2.46 -5.69
C PRO A 249 -13.58 -1.88 -7.06
N LEU A 250 -14.88 -1.71 -7.33
CA LEU A 250 -15.34 -1.30 -8.65
C LEU A 250 -14.74 0.06 -9.08
N HIS A 251 -14.56 1.01 -8.17
CA HIS A 251 -13.96 2.32 -8.47
C HIS A 251 -12.50 2.19 -8.98
N GLU A 252 -11.70 1.29 -8.40
CA GLU A 252 -10.34 1.02 -8.87
C GLU A 252 -10.34 0.38 -10.26
N LYS A 253 -11.24 -0.59 -10.50
CA LYS A 253 -11.41 -1.18 -11.84
C LYS A 253 -11.77 -0.14 -12.89
N LEU A 254 -12.67 0.80 -12.54
CA LEU A 254 -13.09 1.89 -13.43
C LEU A 254 -11.91 2.82 -13.76
N VAL A 255 -11.10 3.20 -12.77
CA VAL A 255 -9.93 4.07 -12.98
C VAL A 255 -8.85 3.35 -13.80
N VAL A 256 -8.57 2.08 -13.51
CA VAL A 256 -7.59 1.28 -14.26
C VAL A 256 -8.02 1.12 -15.72
N SER A 257 -9.28 0.78 -15.98
CA SER A 257 -9.82 0.68 -17.34
C SER A 257 -9.79 2.04 -18.06
N LEU A 258 -10.12 3.14 -17.39
CA LEU A 258 -9.98 4.49 -17.96
C LEU A 258 -8.55 4.78 -18.40
N ARG A 259 -7.55 4.51 -17.56
CA ARG A 259 -6.13 4.70 -17.92
C ARG A 259 -5.71 3.83 -19.08
N LYS A 260 -6.19 2.60 -19.14
CA LYS A 260 -5.90 1.68 -20.24
C LYS A 260 -6.44 2.21 -21.57
N LEU A 261 -7.69 2.68 -21.63
CA LEU A 261 -8.22 3.31 -22.86
C LEU A 261 -7.44 4.56 -23.29
N VAL A 262 -6.93 5.31 -22.31
CA VAL A 262 -6.10 6.48 -22.58
C VAL A 262 -4.74 6.07 -23.14
N ALA A 263 -4.11 5.03 -22.58
CA ALA A 263 -2.80 4.52 -23.01
C ALA A 263 -2.86 3.82 -24.38
N ASP A 264 -3.93 3.07 -24.64
CA ASP A 264 -4.18 2.37 -25.91
C ASP A 264 -4.54 3.34 -27.05
N GLY A 265 -4.80 4.61 -26.73
CA GLY A 265 -5.12 5.67 -27.70
C GLY A 265 -6.57 5.70 -28.15
N ASP A 266 -7.44 4.88 -27.54
CA ASP A 266 -8.88 4.81 -27.84
C ASP A 266 -9.61 6.10 -27.43
N LEU A 267 -9.08 6.85 -26.46
CA LEU A 267 -9.62 8.13 -26.06
C LEU A 267 -8.74 9.28 -26.53
N ILE A 268 -9.19 9.95 -27.59
CA ILE A 268 -8.53 11.12 -28.18
C ILE A 268 -8.53 12.27 -27.16
N ARG A 269 -7.42 13.02 -27.12
CA ARG A 269 -7.19 14.15 -26.21
C ARG A 269 -7.05 15.49 -26.96
N ASN A 270 -7.39 16.59 -26.30
CA ASN A 270 -7.06 17.99 -26.65
C ASN A 270 -7.34 18.37 -28.13
N LYS A 271 -8.40 17.83 -28.71
CA LYS A 271 -8.86 18.12 -30.09
C LYS A 271 -10.38 18.22 -30.11
N PRO A 272 -10.99 18.98 -31.03
CA PRO A 272 -12.44 18.97 -31.20
C PRO A 272 -12.97 17.54 -31.33
N GLY A 273 -13.94 17.18 -30.50
CA GLY A 273 -14.47 15.81 -30.40
C GLY A 273 -13.69 14.85 -29.47
N ALA A 274 -12.65 15.32 -28.80
CA ALA A 274 -11.89 14.56 -27.81
C ALA A 274 -12.72 14.21 -26.57
N ALA A 275 -12.39 13.06 -25.97
CA ALA A 275 -12.98 12.61 -24.72
C ALA A 275 -12.25 13.16 -23.49
N LEU A 276 -10.99 13.59 -23.63
CA LEU A 276 -10.19 14.18 -22.55
C LEU A 276 -9.63 15.55 -22.92
N TRP A 277 -9.65 16.44 -21.93
CA TRP A 277 -9.08 17.78 -21.99
C TRP A 277 -8.21 17.99 -20.75
N VAL A 278 -6.91 18.08 -20.95
CA VAL A 278 -5.93 18.14 -19.86
C VAL A 278 -5.61 19.60 -19.56
N THR A 279 -5.86 20.04 -18.32
CA THR A 279 -5.41 21.33 -17.81
C THR A 279 -4.30 21.13 -16.78
N ASP A 280 -3.68 22.22 -16.33
CA ASP A 280 -2.65 22.22 -15.30
C ASP A 280 -3.12 21.59 -13.98
N GLU A 281 -4.35 21.90 -13.56
CA GLU A 281 -4.90 21.45 -12.27
C GLU A 281 -5.60 20.08 -12.38
N CYS A 282 -6.43 19.87 -13.40
CA CYS A 282 -7.20 18.64 -13.54
C CYS A 282 -7.38 18.18 -14.99
N THR A 283 -7.73 16.91 -15.17
CA THR A 283 -8.12 16.34 -16.45
C THR A 283 -9.64 16.25 -16.52
N TRP A 284 -10.22 16.98 -17.47
CA TRP A 284 -11.64 17.02 -17.75
C TRP A 284 -12.01 15.89 -18.70
N VAL A 285 -12.82 14.95 -18.22
CA VAL A 285 -13.24 13.76 -18.96
C VAL A 285 -14.71 13.88 -19.34
N VAL A 286 -15.04 13.77 -20.64
CA VAL A 286 -16.42 13.82 -21.10
C VAL A 286 -17.23 12.71 -20.44
N SER A 287 -18.22 13.09 -19.64
CA SER A 287 -18.83 12.23 -18.62
C SER A 287 -19.48 10.96 -19.20
N LYS A 288 -20.49 11.11 -20.05
CA LYS A 288 -21.30 9.98 -20.55
C LYS A 288 -20.51 9.07 -21.49
N ALA A 289 -19.93 9.63 -22.54
CA ALA A 289 -19.25 8.87 -23.59
C ALA A 289 -18.07 8.05 -23.02
N THR A 290 -17.27 8.65 -22.14
CA THR A 290 -16.09 7.99 -21.59
C THR A 290 -16.47 6.87 -20.61
N ILE A 291 -17.43 7.10 -19.72
CA ILE A 291 -17.84 6.07 -18.76
C ILE A 291 -18.59 4.92 -19.46
N GLU A 292 -19.31 5.18 -20.55
CA GLU A 292 -19.87 4.12 -21.38
C GLU A 292 -18.77 3.27 -22.04
N ALA A 293 -17.68 3.88 -22.52
CA ALA A 293 -16.53 3.16 -23.07
C ALA A 293 -15.79 2.32 -22.01
N VAL A 294 -15.50 2.89 -20.84
CA VAL A 294 -14.90 2.19 -19.69
C VAL A 294 -15.77 0.99 -19.28
N ARG A 295 -17.08 1.20 -19.18
CA ARG A 295 -18.03 0.12 -18.85
C ARG A 295 -18.01 -0.98 -19.92
N ALA A 296 -17.99 -0.62 -21.20
CA ALA A 296 -17.96 -1.60 -22.29
C ALA A 296 -16.67 -2.43 -22.26
N GLN A 297 -15.52 -1.79 -22.03
CA GLN A 297 -14.25 -2.48 -21.90
C GLN A 297 -14.26 -3.47 -20.74
N LEU A 298 -14.68 -3.04 -19.54
CA LEU A 298 -14.71 -3.93 -18.38
C LEU A 298 -15.63 -5.14 -18.59
N LEU A 299 -16.76 -4.96 -19.29
CA LEU A 299 -17.64 -6.07 -19.68
C LEU A 299 -16.97 -7.02 -20.67
N ASN A 300 -16.23 -6.49 -21.65
CA ASN A 300 -15.46 -7.29 -22.61
C ASN A 300 -14.33 -8.07 -21.94
N GLU A 301 -13.73 -7.52 -20.88
CA GLU A 301 -12.71 -8.18 -20.04
C GLU A 301 -13.32 -9.21 -19.07
N GLY A 302 -14.64 -9.42 -19.11
CA GLY A 302 -15.34 -10.45 -18.34
C GLY A 302 -15.72 -10.05 -16.91
N HIS A 303 -15.59 -8.76 -16.55
CA HIS A 303 -15.99 -8.29 -15.23
C HIS A 303 -17.52 -8.26 -15.06
N SER A 304 -17.99 -8.84 -13.95
CA SER A 304 -19.40 -8.82 -13.55
C SER A 304 -19.67 -7.79 -12.44
N GLY A 305 -20.93 -7.42 -12.23
CA GLY A 305 -21.34 -6.50 -11.15
C GLY A 305 -21.23 -5.01 -11.46
N ILE A 306 -21.04 -4.63 -12.73
CA ILE A 306 -20.93 -3.23 -13.14
C ILE A 306 -22.34 -2.63 -13.32
N PRO A 307 -22.68 -1.50 -12.64
CA PRO A 307 -23.95 -0.83 -12.82
C PRO A 307 -24.25 -0.49 -14.28
N LYS A 308 -25.52 -0.61 -14.68
CA LYS A 308 -25.97 -0.17 -16.01
C LYS A 308 -26.12 1.35 -16.11
N SER A 309 -26.39 2.01 -14.99
CA SER A 309 -26.56 3.46 -14.91
C SER A 309 -25.21 4.15 -14.76
N VAL A 310 -24.88 5.01 -15.73
CA VAL A 310 -23.71 5.91 -15.66
C VAL A 310 -23.77 6.84 -14.44
N VAL A 311 -24.96 7.25 -14.01
CA VAL A 311 -25.13 8.09 -12.80
C VAL A 311 -24.70 7.35 -11.54
N THR A 312 -24.99 6.05 -11.44
CA THR A 312 -24.52 5.22 -10.32
C THR A 312 -23.00 5.11 -10.33
N ILE A 313 -22.38 5.02 -11.50
CA ILE A 313 -20.93 5.00 -11.65
C ILE A 313 -20.31 6.34 -11.23
N PHE A 314 -20.93 7.47 -11.59
CA PHE A 314 -20.47 8.79 -11.14
C PHE A 314 -20.53 8.93 -9.61
N GLY A 315 -21.60 8.41 -8.99
CA GLY A 315 -21.73 8.35 -7.53
C GLY A 315 -20.60 7.53 -6.90
N ILE A 316 -20.32 6.33 -7.43
CA ILE A 316 -19.24 5.47 -6.93
C ILE A 316 -17.87 6.17 -7.05
N LEU A 317 -17.56 6.80 -8.18
CA LEU A 317 -16.30 7.52 -8.36
C LEU A 317 -16.18 8.71 -7.41
N LYS A 318 -17.28 9.44 -7.16
CA LYS A 318 -17.33 10.55 -6.21
C LYS A 318 -17.16 10.08 -4.78
N ASP A 319 -17.89 9.04 -4.38
CA ASP A 319 -17.87 8.50 -3.02
C ASP A 319 -16.48 8.01 -2.64
N HIS A 320 -15.70 7.54 -3.63
CA HIS A 320 -14.31 7.12 -3.52
C HIS A 320 -13.28 8.20 -3.87
N GLU A 321 -13.68 9.48 -3.95
CA GLU A 321 -12.79 10.63 -4.17
C GLU A 321 -11.91 10.51 -5.43
N CYS A 322 -12.36 9.73 -6.42
CA CYS A 322 -11.67 9.59 -7.70
C CYS A 322 -11.91 10.81 -8.61
N ILE A 323 -12.94 11.61 -8.32
CA ILE A 323 -13.32 12.80 -9.07
C ILE A 323 -13.54 13.99 -8.14
N VAL A 324 -13.24 15.18 -8.65
CA VAL A 324 -13.48 16.44 -7.96
C VAL A 324 -14.96 16.79 -8.08
N ALA A 325 -15.63 16.97 -6.93
CA ALA A 325 -17.04 17.36 -6.89
C ALA A 325 -17.22 18.86 -7.21
N THR A 326 -18.38 19.23 -7.75
CA THR A 326 -18.73 20.65 -7.94
C THR A 326 -18.87 21.38 -6.61
N PRO A 327 -18.88 22.73 -6.58
CA PRO A 327 -19.14 23.50 -5.36
C PRO A 327 -20.49 23.17 -4.69
N GLU A 328 -21.46 22.70 -5.48
CA GLU A 328 -22.78 22.25 -5.02
C GLU A 328 -22.75 20.79 -4.50
N GLY A 329 -21.62 20.09 -4.64
CA GLY A 329 -21.43 18.70 -4.24
C GLY A 329 -21.83 17.67 -5.29
N ASP A 330 -22.11 18.06 -6.53
CA ASP A 330 -22.46 17.15 -7.63
C ASP A 330 -21.22 16.47 -8.25
N SER A 331 -21.40 15.32 -8.89
CA SER A 331 -20.32 14.60 -9.59
C SER A 331 -19.99 15.16 -10.98
N VAL A 332 -20.92 15.90 -11.60
CA VAL A 332 -20.85 16.28 -13.02
C VAL A 332 -20.69 17.79 -13.14
N TRP A 333 -19.66 18.20 -13.85
CA TRP A 333 -19.39 19.59 -14.20
C TRP A 333 -19.99 19.93 -15.56
N TYR A 334 -20.49 21.15 -15.70
CA TYR A 334 -20.78 21.74 -17.00
C TYR A 334 -19.63 22.70 -17.30
N ALA A 335 -19.01 22.59 -18.47
CA ALA A 335 -17.95 23.49 -18.87
C ALA A 335 -18.02 23.82 -20.35
N GLU A 336 -17.57 25.02 -20.71
CA GLU A 336 -17.32 25.44 -22.08
C GLU A 336 -15.84 25.26 -22.39
N ILE A 337 -15.54 24.54 -23.46
CA ILE A 337 -14.20 24.48 -24.03
C ILE A 337 -14.08 25.60 -25.05
N ASP A 338 -13.00 26.37 -24.98
CA ASP A 338 -12.59 27.34 -25.98
C ASP A 338 -11.22 26.94 -26.53
N ASP A 339 -11.15 26.64 -27.84
CA ASP A 339 -9.92 26.40 -28.61
C ASP A 339 -9.71 27.59 -29.56
N PRO A 340 -8.92 28.62 -29.15
CA PRO A 340 -8.69 29.81 -29.96
C PRO A 340 -7.96 29.50 -31.27
N ALA A 341 -7.07 28.50 -31.25
CA ALA A 341 -6.27 28.12 -32.41
C ALA A 341 -7.13 27.54 -33.54
N LYS A 342 -8.25 26.89 -33.19
CA LYS A 342 -9.20 26.32 -34.16
C LYS A 342 -10.50 27.12 -34.29
N ASN A 343 -10.61 28.26 -33.60
CA ASN A 343 -11.81 29.08 -33.53
C ASN A 343 -13.07 28.24 -33.21
N TRP A 344 -12.95 27.38 -32.20
CA TRP A 344 -13.95 26.38 -31.87
C TRP A 344 -14.34 26.45 -30.40
N ARG A 345 -15.65 26.45 -30.14
CA ARG A 345 -16.21 26.43 -28.79
C ARG A 345 -17.28 25.37 -28.66
N GLN A 346 -17.29 24.64 -27.54
CA GLN A 346 -18.34 23.68 -27.26
C GLN A 346 -18.63 23.57 -25.76
N LYS A 347 -19.92 23.53 -25.41
CA LYS A 347 -20.41 23.24 -24.06
C LYS A 347 -20.64 21.73 -23.90
N LEU A 348 -20.04 21.14 -22.87
CA LEU A 348 -20.11 19.70 -22.60
C LEU A 348 -20.23 19.43 -21.09
N THR A 349 -20.52 18.17 -20.75
CA THR A 349 -20.57 17.68 -19.37
C THR A 349 -19.36 16.81 -19.06
N PHE A 350 -18.69 17.11 -17.95
CA PHE A 350 -17.42 16.51 -17.57
C PHE A 350 -17.47 15.87 -16.19
N LEU A 351 -16.57 14.91 -15.99
CA LEU A 351 -16.03 14.54 -14.71
C LEU A 351 -14.61 15.16 -14.64
N CYS A 352 -14.29 15.88 -13.57
CA CYS A 352 -12.93 16.40 -13.35
C CYS A 352 -12.17 15.40 -12.47
N PHE A 353 -11.05 14.90 -12.98
CA PHE A 353 -10.14 14.03 -12.26
C PHE A 353 -8.86 14.81 -11.94
N LYS A 354 -8.31 14.67 -10.74
CA LYS A 354 -6.96 15.18 -10.48
C LYS A 354 -5.97 14.53 -11.45
N ASN A 355 -4.99 15.29 -11.92
CA ASN A 355 -4.04 14.81 -12.92
C ASN A 355 -3.32 13.53 -12.46
N GLU A 356 -2.97 13.40 -11.18
CA GLU A 356 -2.36 12.20 -10.58
C GLU A 356 -3.21 10.92 -10.71
N ILE A 357 -4.53 11.06 -10.85
CA ILE A 357 -5.46 9.92 -10.94
C ILE A 357 -5.41 9.32 -12.34
N ILE A 358 -5.25 10.11 -13.40
CA ILE A 358 -5.17 9.60 -14.78
C ILE A 358 -3.70 9.42 -15.21
N TRP A 359 -2.81 10.28 -14.72
CA TRP A 359 -1.42 10.42 -15.16
C TRP A 359 -0.42 10.30 -14.00
N PRO A 360 -0.29 9.12 -13.37
CA PRO A 360 0.56 8.96 -12.18
C PRO A 360 2.06 9.08 -12.48
N THR A 361 2.49 8.80 -13.71
CA THR A 361 3.92 8.75 -14.11
C THR A 361 4.24 9.54 -15.37
N SER A 362 3.23 10.13 -16.01
CA SER A 362 3.37 10.84 -17.29
C SER A 362 2.90 12.27 -17.13
N GLN A 363 3.59 13.22 -17.75
CA GLN A 363 3.05 14.57 -17.94
C GLN A 363 2.43 14.63 -19.33
N PRO A 364 1.10 14.53 -19.46
CA PRO A 364 0.44 14.68 -20.76
C PRO A 364 0.59 16.10 -21.29
N ASP A 365 0.52 16.26 -22.62
CA ASP A 365 0.45 17.59 -23.22
C ASP A 365 -0.78 18.32 -22.69
N LEU A 366 -0.58 19.55 -22.21
CA LEU A 366 -1.66 20.41 -21.77
C LEU A 366 -2.46 20.89 -22.97
N PHE A 367 -3.73 21.18 -22.74
CA PHE A 367 -4.57 21.84 -23.73
C PHE A 367 -4.21 23.33 -23.78
N ASP A 368 -3.87 23.83 -24.97
CA ASP A 368 -3.48 25.23 -25.18
C ASP A 368 -4.68 26.22 -25.12
N GLY A 369 -5.91 25.71 -25.05
CA GLY A 369 -7.12 26.49 -24.86
C GLY A 369 -7.60 26.50 -23.41
N THR A 370 -8.83 26.95 -23.18
CA THR A 370 -9.41 27.07 -21.84
C THR A 370 -10.62 26.18 -21.66
N VAL A 371 -10.73 25.56 -20.48
CA VAL A 371 -11.95 24.84 -20.06
C VAL A 371 -12.55 25.63 -18.90
N THR A 372 -13.67 26.31 -19.16
CA THR A 372 -14.29 27.22 -18.19
C THR A 372 -15.56 26.60 -17.61
N PRO A 373 -15.66 26.38 -16.29
CA PRO A 373 -16.87 25.90 -15.66
C PRO A 373 -18.04 26.87 -15.86
N ILE A 374 -19.22 26.34 -16.20
CA ILE A 374 -20.45 27.09 -16.43
C ILE A 374 -21.60 26.55 -15.57
N ASP A 375 -22.58 27.38 -15.27
CA ASP A 375 -23.81 26.95 -14.63
C ASP A 375 -24.73 26.20 -15.62
N ARG A 376 -25.82 25.60 -15.12
CA ARG A 376 -26.82 24.91 -15.97
C ARG A 376 -27.54 25.85 -16.97
N LYS A 377 -27.43 27.17 -16.79
CA LYS A 377 -27.98 28.20 -17.68
C LYS A 377 -26.95 28.70 -18.69
N GLY A 378 -25.72 28.19 -18.65
CA GLY A 378 -24.64 28.49 -19.56
C GLY A 378 -23.86 29.76 -19.25
N ASN A 379 -24.00 30.33 -18.05
CA ASN A 379 -23.21 31.45 -17.56
C ASN A 379 -21.90 30.95 -16.96
N PRO A 380 -20.76 31.63 -17.19
CA PRO A 380 -19.51 31.32 -16.51
C PRO A 380 -19.70 31.34 -14.99
N LEU A 381 -19.25 30.30 -14.30
CA LEU A 381 -19.07 30.36 -12.86
C LEU A 381 -17.90 31.32 -12.62
N ALA A 382 -18.20 32.59 -12.30
CA ALA A 382 -17.23 33.68 -12.27
C ALA A 382 -16.05 33.37 -11.32
N GLU A 383 -14.83 33.69 -11.76
CA GLU A 383 -13.55 33.54 -11.03
C GLU A 383 -13.47 34.28 -9.68
N ASP A 384 -14.49 35.06 -9.31
CA ASP A 384 -14.55 35.88 -8.09
C ASP A 384 -15.34 35.23 -6.93
N GLN A 385 -15.66 33.93 -7.03
CA GLN A 385 -16.07 33.15 -5.88
C GLN A 385 -14.91 32.26 -5.42
N PRO A 386 -14.37 32.45 -4.19
CA PRO A 386 -13.30 31.63 -3.65
C PRO A 386 -13.61 30.13 -3.70
N GLN A 387 -14.89 29.74 -3.76
CA GLN A 387 -15.38 28.36 -3.73
C GLN A 387 -14.98 27.45 -4.91
N VAL A 388 -14.59 27.96 -6.09
CA VAL A 388 -14.21 27.09 -7.24
C VAL A 388 -12.72 26.74 -7.20
N LYS A 389 -11.84 27.73 -6.98
CA LYS A 389 -10.42 27.47 -6.68
C LYS A 389 -10.28 26.72 -5.37
N GLU A 390 -11.05 27.05 -4.34
CA GLU A 390 -11.05 26.34 -3.07
C GLU A 390 -11.64 24.92 -3.22
N ALA A 391 -12.59 24.62 -4.12
CA ALA A 391 -13.00 23.22 -4.36
C ALA A 391 -11.90 22.37 -5.05
N ILE A 392 -11.11 22.97 -5.92
CA ILE A 392 -10.00 22.31 -6.64
C ILE A 392 -8.71 22.27 -5.77
N GLU A 393 -8.45 23.32 -4.97
CA GLU A 393 -7.27 23.50 -4.11
C GLU A 393 -7.44 22.96 -2.68
N SER A 394 -8.65 22.97 -2.08
CA SER A 394 -8.86 22.51 -0.68
C SER A 394 -8.61 21.01 -0.49
N GLN A 395 -8.76 20.23 -1.55
CA GLN A 395 -8.38 18.81 -1.55
C GLN A 395 -6.90 18.57 -1.92
N VAL A 396 -6.14 19.63 -2.21
CA VAL A 396 -4.69 19.61 -2.48
C VAL A 396 -3.91 20.17 -1.26
N ALA A 397 -4.51 21.05 -0.45
CA ALA A 397 -3.88 21.63 0.73
C ALA A 397 -3.83 20.72 1.98
N ALA A 398 -4.57 19.60 1.99
CA ALA A 398 -4.54 18.64 3.10
C ALA A 398 -3.17 17.94 3.30
N ASP A 399 -2.26 18.04 2.32
CA ASP A 399 -0.91 17.45 2.39
C ASP A 399 0.20 18.47 2.74
N LYS A 400 -0.10 19.77 2.79
CA LYS A 400 0.89 20.82 3.14
C LYS A 400 0.77 21.38 4.57
N SER A 401 -0.26 20.99 5.33
CA SER A 401 -0.47 21.47 6.70
C SER A 401 0.28 20.66 7.78
N LEU A 402 1.04 19.62 7.40
CA LEU A 402 1.91 18.87 8.31
C LEU A 402 3.33 19.46 8.45
N GLU A 403 3.74 20.43 7.62
CA GLU A 403 5.07 21.05 7.70
C GLU A 403 5.18 22.23 8.67
N SER A 404 4.08 22.83 9.15
CA SER A 404 4.14 24.00 10.05
C SER A 404 3.83 23.72 11.52
N ALA A 405 3.53 22.47 11.90
CA ALA A 405 3.19 22.10 13.28
C ALA A 405 4.35 21.47 14.09
N VAL A 406 5.60 21.52 13.59
CA VAL A 406 6.79 21.14 14.37
C VAL A 406 7.48 22.40 14.88
N SER A 407 6.89 23.02 15.90
CA SER A 407 7.58 23.96 16.78
C SER A 407 6.91 23.93 18.15
N LEU A 408 7.10 22.81 18.86
CA LEU A 408 6.99 22.80 20.32
C LEU A 408 8.41 22.95 20.90
N PRO A 409 8.61 23.79 21.93
CA PRO A 409 9.94 24.05 22.47
C PRO A 409 10.51 22.82 23.16
N CYS A 410 11.76 22.47 22.85
CA CYS A 410 12.54 21.53 23.65
C CYS A 410 12.67 22.08 25.09
N PRO A 411 12.45 21.28 26.14
CA PRO A 411 12.87 21.65 27.47
C PRO A 411 14.40 21.65 27.53
N GLU A 412 14.98 22.72 28.07
CA GLU A 412 16.43 22.90 28.24
C GLU A 412 17.04 21.74 29.04
N PRO A 413 18.27 21.30 28.71
CA PRO A 413 18.94 20.25 29.45
C PRO A 413 19.40 20.77 30.81
N THR A 414 18.78 20.25 31.87
CA THR A 414 19.23 20.41 33.26
C THR A 414 20.68 19.95 33.40
N THR A 415 21.56 20.87 33.77
CA THR A 415 22.98 20.62 34.08
C THR A 415 23.13 19.58 35.19
N VAL A 416 23.77 18.45 34.88
CA VAL A 416 24.21 17.45 35.86
C VAL A 416 25.61 17.85 36.38
N PRO A 417 25.90 17.78 37.70
CA PRO A 417 27.16 18.28 38.26
C PRO A 417 28.35 17.37 37.91
N LYS A 418 29.48 17.99 37.58
CA LYS A 418 30.78 17.32 37.36
C LYS A 418 31.24 16.57 38.62
N LYS A 419 31.49 15.27 38.49
CA LYS A 419 32.25 14.46 39.46
C LYS A 419 33.75 14.80 39.34
N PRO A 420 34.50 14.86 40.45
CA PRO A 420 35.89 15.30 40.43
C PRO A 420 36.85 14.22 39.93
N THR A 421 37.76 14.64 39.07
CA THR A 421 38.85 13.86 38.49
C THR A 421 39.83 13.43 39.60
N LYS A 422 39.98 12.11 39.82
CA LYS A 422 41.08 11.56 40.63
C LYS A 422 42.38 11.68 39.83
N THR A 423 43.29 12.53 40.28
CA THR A 423 44.69 12.55 39.86
C THR A 423 45.39 11.26 40.30
N CYS A 424 45.86 10.47 39.35
CA CYS A 424 46.86 9.43 39.56
C CYS A 424 48.20 10.10 39.92
N LYS A 425 48.73 9.83 41.12
CA LYS A 425 50.14 10.08 41.45
C LYS A 425 50.98 8.91 40.92
N PRO A 426 52.15 9.14 40.32
CA PRO A 426 53.09 8.07 40.03
C PRO A 426 53.83 7.67 41.30
N ASP A 427 53.96 6.35 41.47
CA ASP A 427 54.75 5.69 42.48
C ASP A 427 56.23 5.99 42.25
N GLY A 428 56.93 6.40 43.31
CA GLY A 428 58.31 6.85 43.26
C GLY A 428 58.92 6.68 44.64
N SER A 429 59.45 5.49 44.90
CA SER A 429 60.27 5.20 46.08
C SER A 429 61.29 4.12 45.76
N ARG A 430 62.51 4.55 45.40
CA ARG A 430 63.77 3.93 45.86
C ARG A 430 64.98 4.72 45.38
N GLU A 431 65.64 5.41 46.31
CA GLU A 431 67.11 5.41 46.47
C GLU A 431 67.52 6.14 47.76
N GLY A 432 68.35 5.49 48.59
CA GLY A 432 69.23 5.99 49.67
C GLY A 432 68.62 6.88 50.77
N ARG A 433 68.77 6.62 52.07
CA ARG A 433 69.89 6.07 52.82
C ARG A 433 69.40 5.66 54.21
#